data_AF-A0A1B0AG77-F1
#
_entry.id   AF-A0A1B0AG77-F1
#
_cell.length_a   1.000
_cell.length_b   1.000
_cell.length_c   1.000
_cell.angle_alpha   90.00
_cell.angle_beta   90.00
_cell.angle_gamma   90.00
#
_symmetry.space_group_name_H-M   'P 1'
#
loop_
_entity.id
_entity.type
_entity.pdbx_description
1 polymer ?
#
loop_
_entity_poly.entity_id
_entity_poly.type
_entity_poly.pdbx_seq_one_letter_code
_entity_poly.pdbx_strand_id
1 'polypeptide(L)'
;MSLNMDKVKMKLDICRESLKKGYGSVFDGAFLNLFCFDFFDFCRTLHKFLIKINEEEEALGDVYLSLTQIMVCIKYLEKTIQMEIKRVVAISAARQHFLDRLYWRLEHLWSCITSLSKKDDEKVANIITEENSFVALMDFILEQIKPFTNYKDDDLKLSTSIETNVSASMERAILVSTQIRDRVNIVIGHTLAFANVALEADKKALSALSQTVLRECIAWQTECQLGLKQPNQYNVSNCRVKASSLENALYKLEDFINEALLRLVYRCLLDFERFSIEKLRILMNQCGPDDPTMDEIVADFDVNLDRTTQIGIFAVSFAPNKQIGTLVRNCLASFESLDSCIIPSLYEKGSGQLYSQLLECHFKEEVKNFKTAILEIADSQEFTVCFYDLLNQYLKDNEKNYNSLSLQEIIQMGEILKQHFLLPINQKVLLKRGTCFESFKKFCVMLSECQAILQTSECVNTKRVIKRFKILRSQLHRLIKGLSDDINDYSEMFMHSERESEITSTGIKSSLSVLSKSYEFIPSNEGRKSLSPANQHAKDRRRDSLRTAMFRRQKSAKTEELFNSYKNFSESLQITDMFVKYVFLSKLLFKYPEF
;
A
#
# COMPACT_ATOMS: atom_id res chain seq x y z
N MET A 1 -8.63 38.21 6.28
CA MET A 1 -8.97 36.82 5.91
C MET A 1 -10.47 36.60 5.72
N SER A 2 -11.35 37.09 6.61
CA SER A 2 -12.82 36.87 6.53
C SER A 2 -13.45 37.19 5.16
N LEU A 3 -13.16 38.36 4.58
CA LEU A 3 -13.77 38.81 3.32
C LEU A 3 -13.48 37.90 2.09
N ASN A 4 -12.35 37.17 2.10
CA ASN A 4 -12.05 36.20 1.03
C ASN A 4 -12.70 34.84 1.30
N MET A 5 -12.85 34.44 2.56
CA MET A 5 -13.54 33.20 2.92
C MET A 5 -15.04 33.29 2.61
N ASP A 6 -15.68 34.40 2.95
CA ASP A 6 -17.11 34.60 2.67
C ASP A 6 -17.38 34.52 1.17
N LYS A 7 -16.44 35.01 0.36
CA LYS A 7 -16.49 34.90 -1.11
C LYS A 7 -16.34 33.45 -1.60
N VAL A 8 -15.44 32.66 -1.01
CA VAL A 8 -15.30 31.23 -1.33
C VAL A 8 -16.56 30.46 -0.97
N LYS A 9 -17.11 30.71 0.23
CA LYS A 9 -18.35 30.10 0.72
C LYS A 9 -19.54 30.44 -0.18
N MET A 10 -19.74 31.72 -0.50
CA MET A 10 -20.78 32.15 -1.43
C MET A 10 -20.68 31.45 -2.79
N LYS A 11 -19.47 31.26 -3.33
CA LYS A 11 -19.28 30.55 -4.60
C LYS A 11 -19.57 29.06 -4.50
N LEU A 12 -19.29 28.45 -3.36
CA LEU A 12 -19.63 27.05 -3.10
C LEU A 12 -21.15 26.86 -2.97
N ASP A 13 -21.87 27.81 -2.35
CA ASP A 13 -23.33 27.80 -2.29
C ASP A 13 -23.98 27.92 -3.67
N ILE A 14 -23.42 28.76 -4.56
CA ILE A 14 -23.87 28.82 -5.96
C ILE A 14 -23.73 27.45 -6.65
N CYS A 15 -22.62 26.74 -6.41
CA CYS A 15 -22.44 25.39 -6.97
C CYS A 15 -23.51 24.42 -6.46
N ARG A 16 -23.86 24.48 -5.17
CA ARG A 16 -24.92 23.66 -4.57
C ARG A 16 -26.29 23.93 -5.20
N GLU A 17 -26.65 25.20 -5.37
CA GLU A 17 -27.92 25.58 -6.00
C GLU A 17 -28.00 25.15 -7.47
N SER A 18 -26.90 25.26 -8.21
CA SER A 18 -26.83 24.78 -9.59
C SER A 18 -26.94 23.25 -9.68
N LEU A 19 -26.37 22.52 -8.72
CA LEU A 19 -26.47 21.06 -8.66
C LEU A 19 -27.92 20.59 -8.43
N LYS A 20 -28.70 21.29 -7.61
CA LYS A 20 -30.10 20.93 -7.30
C LYS A 20 -30.98 20.80 -8.56
N LYS A 21 -30.65 21.54 -9.62
CA LYS A 21 -31.35 21.46 -10.92
C LYS A 21 -31.23 20.07 -11.57
N GLY A 22 -30.15 19.35 -11.28
CA GLY A 22 -29.88 18.01 -11.82
C GLY A 22 -30.87 16.93 -11.36
N TYR A 23 -31.50 17.09 -10.20
CA TYR A 23 -32.47 16.12 -9.68
C TYR A 23 -33.78 16.10 -10.48
N GLY A 24 -34.13 17.19 -11.16
CA GLY A 24 -35.35 17.30 -11.95
C GLY A 24 -35.16 17.18 -13.47
N SER A 25 -33.93 17.29 -13.97
CA SER A 25 -33.64 17.26 -15.41
C SER A 25 -33.49 15.83 -15.92
N VAL A 26 -34.29 15.43 -16.91
CA VAL A 26 -34.16 14.15 -17.62
C VAL A 26 -33.81 14.42 -19.09
N PHE A 27 -32.79 13.73 -19.61
CA PHE A 27 -32.27 13.91 -20.97
C PHE A 27 -31.70 15.30 -21.29
N ASP A 28 -31.42 16.12 -20.28
CA ASP A 28 -30.85 17.45 -20.43
C ASP A 28 -29.52 17.57 -19.66
N GLY A 29 -28.45 17.92 -20.38
CA GLY A 29 -27.12 18.16 -19.82
C GLY A 29 -26.82 19.63 -19.54
N ALA A 30 -27.75 20.56 -19.82
CA ALA A 30 -27.53 21.99 -19.65
C ALA A 30 -27.23 22.38 -18.20
N PHE A 31 -27.88 21.72 -17.23
CA PHE A 31 -27.60 21.96 -15.81
C PHE A 31 -26.15 21.60 -15.44
N LEU A 32 -25.60 20.53 -16.03
CA LEU A 32 -24.23 20.09 -15.74
C LEU A 32 -23.22 21.10 -16.30
N ASN A 33 -23.50 21.69 -17.47
CA ASN A 33 -22.69 22.78 -18.02
C ASN A 33 -22.70 24.01 -17.11
N LEU A 34 -23.88 24.38 -16.58
CA LEU A 34 -24.01 25.49 -15.62
C LEU A 34 -23.23 25.19 -14.34
N PHE A 35 -23.41 23.99 -13.78
CA PHE A 35 -22.66 23.56 -12.60
C PHE A 35 -21.14 23.59 -12.84
N CYS A 36 -20.66 23.07 -13.97
CA CYS A 36 -19.23 23.09 -14.32
C CYS A 36 -18.68 24.52 -14.44
N PHE A 37 -19.49 25.47 -14.92
CA PHE A 37 -19.11 26.88 -14.97
C PHE A 37 -19.02 27.50 -13.57
N ASP A 38 -20.03 27.28 -12.73
CA ASP A 38 -20.04 27.79 -11.34
C ASP A 38 -18.91 27.18 -10.52
N PHE A 39 -18.68 25.87 -10.67
CA PHE A 39 -17.58 25.14 -10.03
C PHE A 39 -16.22 25.67 -10.47
N PHE A 40 -16.10 26.20 -11.68
CA PHE A 40 -14.84 26.72 -12.21
C PHE A 40 -14.51 28.05 -11.55
N ASP A 41 -15.52 28.91 -11.45
CA ASP A 41 -15.38 30.20 -10.76
C ASP A 41 -15.13 30.01 -9.25
N PHE A 42 -15.77 29.01 -8.64
CA PHE A 42 -15.45 28.56 -7.29
C PHE A 42 -13.99 28.11 -7.17
N CYS A 43 -13.52 27.19 -8.01
CA CYS A 43 -12.13 26.69 -7.97
C CYS A 43 -11.11 27.83 -8.13
N ARG A 44 -11.36 28.80 -9.00
CA ARG A 44 -10.49 29.99 -9.15
C ARG A 44 -10.48 30.86 -7.90
N THR A 45 -11.62 31.01 -7.24
CA THR A 45 -11.75 31.77 -6.01
C THR A 45 -11.06 31.06 -4.85
N LEU A 46 -11.26 29.75 -4.73
CA LEU A 46 -10.59 28.87 -3.77
C LEU A 46 -9.07 28.92 -3.94
N HIS A 47 -8.56 28.78 -5.16
CA HIS A 47 -7.12 28.86 -5.44
C HIS A 47 -6.49 30.18 -4.94
N LYS A 48 -7.15 31.32 -5.21
CA LYS A 48 -6.70 32.63 -4.71
C LYS A 48 -6.73 32.75 -3.19
N PHE A 49 -7.64 32.01 -2.54
CA PHE A 49 -7.75 31.95 -1.09
C PHE A 49 -6.64 31.08 -0.49
N LEU A 50 -6.41 29.89 -1.05
CA LEU A 50 -5.37 28.96 -0.60
C LEU A 50 -3.96 29.56 -0.68
N ILE A 51 -3.63 30.28 -1.77
CA ILE A 51 -2.34 31.00 -1.89
C ILE A 51 -2.11 31.97 -0.73
N LYS A 52 -3.17 32.55 -0.15
CA LYS A 52 -3.06 33.57 0.90
C LYS A 52 -2.95 33.00 2.31
N ILE A 53 -3.35 31.75 2.52
CA ILE A 53 -3.45 31.17 3.87
C ILE A 53 -2.11 30.65 4.37
N ASN A 54 -1.14 30.42 3.47
CA ASN A 54 0.19 29.90 3.82
C ASN A 54 0.13 28.74 4.83
N GLU A 55 -0.87 27.88 4.70
CA GLU A 55 -0.99 26.72 5.56
C GLU A 55 -0.13 25.57 5.08
N GLU A 56 0.28 24.75 6.04
CA GLU A 56 1.04 23.54 5.77
C GLU A 56 0.29 22.69 4.76
N GLU A 57 1.01 22.27 3.74
CA GLU A 57 0.47 21.60 2.56
C GLU A 57 -0.17 20.22 2.90
N GLU A 58 0.00 19.71 4.11
CA GLU A 58 -0.70 18.53 4.65
C GLU A 58 -2.17 18.84 5.01
N ALA A 59 -2.47 20.03 5.55
CA ALA A 59 -3.84 20.46 5.89
C ALA A 59 -4.75 20.60 4.65
N LEU A 60 -4.17 20.68 3.45
CA LEU A 60 -4.87 20.80 2.17
C LEU A 60 -5.24 19.46 1.53
N GLY A 61 -4.76 18.33 2.06
CA GLY A 61 -4.97 17.00 1.47
C GLY A 61 -6.45 16.67 1.23
N ASP A 62 -7.31 16.94 2.22
CA ASP A 62 -8.75 16.66 2.13
C ASP A 62 -9.50 17.58 1.16
N VAL A 63 -9.00 18.82 0.99
CA VAL A 63 -9.52 19.75 -0.02
C VAL A 63 -9.21 19.20 -1.42
N TYR A 64 -7.98 18.78 -1.67
CA TYR A 64 -7.60 18.20 -2.96
C TYR A 64 -8.31 16.89 -3.27
N LEU A 65 -8.49 16.03 -2.27
CA LEU A 65 -9.28 14.80 -2.41
C LEU A 65 -10.73 15.13 -2.80
N SER A 66 -11.37 16.08 -2.09
CA SER A 66 -12.75 16.48 -2.37
C SER A 66 -12.91 17.05 -3.78
N LEU A 67 -11.98 17.92 -4.21
CA LEU A 67 -11.97 18.46 -5.58
C LEU A 67 -11.82 17.36 -6.63
N THR A 68 -10.91 16.41 -6.41
CA THR A 68 -10.68 15.31 -7.37
C THR A 68 -11.90 14.40 -7.47
N GLN A 69 -12.54 14.09 -6.34
CA GLN A 69 -13.77 13.30 -6.28
C GLN A 69 -14.95 13.99 -6.95
N ILE A 70 -15.07 15.31 -6.83
CA ILE A 70 -16.07 16.11 -7.58
C ILE A 70 -15.86 15.92 -9.09
N MET A 71 -14.61 15.99 -9.57
CA MET A 71 -14.31 15.79 -11.00
C MET A 71 -14.68 14.38 -11.48
N VAL A 72 -14.45 13.35 -10.67
CA VAL A 72 -14.89 11.97 -10.98
C VAL A 72 -16.41 11.91 -11.10
N CYS A 73 -17.14 12.51 -10.16
CA CYS A 73 -18.60 12.53 -10.18
C CYS A 73 -19.16 13.26 -11.41
N ILE A 74 -18.59 14.43 -11.76
CA ILE A 74 -18.96 15.18 -12.98
C ILE A 74 -18.78 14.29 -14.22
N LYS A 75 -17.64 13.62 -14.34
CA LYS A 75 -17.32 12.74 -15.48
C LYS A 75 -18.33 11.61 -15.63
N TYR A 76 -18.68 10.92 -14.54
CA TYR A 76 -19.62 9.81 -14.63
C TYR A 76 -21.08 10.25 -14.74
N LEU A 77 -21.43 11.41 -14.22
CA LEU A 77 -22.72 12.04 -14.47
C LEU A 77 -22.87 12.44 -15.95
N GLU A 78 -21.83 13.00 -16.55
CA GLU A 78 -21.79 13.29 -18.00
C GLU A 78 -21.96 12.00 -18.82
N LYS A 79 -21.19 10.94 -18.52
CA LYS A 79 -21.34 9.63 -19.18
C LYS A 79 -22.75 9.07 -19.04
N THR A 80 -23.37 9.25 -17.87
CA THR A 80 -24.76 8.83 -17.62
C THR A 80 -25.70 9.57 -18.57
N ILE A 81 -25.66 10.91 -18.59
CA ILE A 81 -26.51 11.74 -19.45
C ILE A 81 -26.31 11.42 -20.94
N GLN A 82 -25.06 11.26 -21.38
CA GLN A 82 -24.76 10.88 -22.77
C GLN A 82 -25.36 9.52 -23.14
N MET A 83 -25.30 8.54 -22.22
CA MET A 83 -25.86 7.22 -22.46
C MET A 83 -27.39 7.25 -22.46
N GLU A 84 -28.00 8.05 -21.59
CA GLU A 84 -29.45 8.27 -21.57
C GLU A 84 -29.95 8.88 -22.88
N ILE A 85 -29.27 9.92 -23.38
CA ILE A 85 -29.60 10.56 -24.66
C ILE A 85 -29.43 9.56 -25.82
N LYS A 86 -28.32 8.83 -25.85
CA LYS A 86 -28.01 7.87 -26.94
C LYS A 86 -28.98 6.68 -26.97
N ARG A 87 -29.40 6.20 -25.81
CA ARG A 87 -30.29 5.03 -25.69
C ARG A 87 -31.77 5.41 -25.62
N VAL A 88 -32.08 6.70 -25.41
CA VAL A 88 -33.44 7.20 -25.16
C VAL A 88 -34.09 6.46 -23.98
N VAL A 89 -33.29 6.22 -22.93
CA VAL A 89 -33.71 5.52 -21.70
C VAL A 89 -33.15 6.29 -20.52
N ALA A 90 -34.00 6.65 -19.56
CA ALA A 90 -33.55 7.26 -18.31
C ALA A 90 -32.89 6.21 -17.40
N ILE A 91 -31.76 6.58 -16.80
CA ILE A 91 -30.98 5.74 -15.87
C ILE A 91 -30.97 6.46 -14.51
N SER A 92 -32.17 6.59 -13.93
CA SER A 92 -32.39 7.39 -12.73
C SER A 92 -31.52 6.97 -11.54
N ALA A 93 -31.27 5.67 -11.37
CA ALA A 93 -30.40 5.15 -10.31
C ALA A 93 -28.96 5.65 -10.44
N ALA A 94 -28.38 5.62 -11.65
CA ALA A 94 -27.05 6.16 -11.90
C ALA A 94 -26.98 7.66 -11.67
N ARG A 95 -28.00 8.40 -12.16
CA ARG A 95 -28.06 9.85 -11.99
C ARG A 95 -28.13 10.23 -10.51
N GLN A 96 -29.01 9.59 -9.75
CA GLN A 96 -29.17 9.81 -8.31
C GLN A 96 -27.85 9.52 -7.57
N HIS A 97 -27.22 8.38 -7.83
CA HIS A 97 -25.96 7.99 -7.22
C HIS A 97 -24.86 9.06 -7.40
N PHE A 98 -24.64 9.54 -8.63
CA PHE A 98 -23.60 10.54 -8.89
C PHE A 98 -23.97 11.94 -8.39
N LEU A 99 -25.25 12.33 -8.42
CA LEU A 99 -25.70 13.61 -7.85
C LEU A 99 -25.53 13.65 -6.34
N ASP A 100 -25.95 12.60 -5.63
CA ASP A 100 -25.85 12.52 -4.16
C ASP A 100 -24.38 12.53 -3.71
N ARG A 101 -23.54 11.77 -4.40
CA ARG A 101 -22.10 11.76 -4.13
C ARG A 101 -21.46 13.13 -4.40
N LEU A 102 -21.85 13.80 -5.50
CA LEU A 102 -21.37 15.14 -5.83
C LEU A 102 -21.79 16.16 -4.77
N TYR A 103 -23.04 16.10 -4.30
CA TYR A 103 -23.55 16.93 -3.23
C TYR A 103 -22.78 16.71 -1.93
N TRP A 104 -22.61 15.45 -1.51
CA TRP A 104 -21.87 15.10 -0.30
C TRP A 104 -20.41 15.58 -0.34
N ARG A 105 -19.75 15.52 -1.51
CA ARG A 105 -18.38 16.04 -1.67
C ARG A 105 -18.32 17.57 -1.59
N LEU A 106 -19.35 18.29 -2.02
CA LEU A 106 -19.45 19.74 -1.80
C LEU A 106 -19.64 20.07 -0.31
N GLU A 107 -20.44 19.29 0.42
CA GLU A 107 -20.60 19.42 1.88
C GLU A 107 -19.29 19.17 2.62
N HIS A 108 -18.57 18.10 2.25
CA HIS A 108 -17.28 17.79 2.83
C HIS A 108 -16.27 18.90 2.56
N LEU A 109 -16.19 19.39 1.32
CA LEU A 109 -15.33 20.50 0.93
C LEU A 109 -15.64 21.78 1.72
N TRP A 110 -16.93 22.06 1.97
CA TRP A 110 -17.35 23.17 2.82
C TRP A 110 -16.82 23.04 4.25
N SER A 111 -16.90 21.83 4.82
CA SER A 111 -16.36 21.53 6.15
C SER A 111 -14.85 21.77 6.19
N CYS A 112 -14.10 21.21 5.23
CA CYS A 112 -12.66 21.40 5.13
C CYS A 112 -12.27 22.88 5.05
N ILE A 113 -12.91 23.65 4.16
CA ILE A 113 -12.63 25.09 4.00
C ILE A 113 -12.95 25.86 5.29
N THR A 114 -13.97 25.45 6.04
CA THR A 114 -14.31 26.07 7.32
C THR A 114 -13.27 25.76 8.40
N SER A 115 -12.75 24.53 8.43
CA SER A 115 -11.68 24.11 9.35
C SER A 115 -10.37 24.86 9.10
N LEU A 116 -10.01 25.13 7.84
CA LEU A 116 -8.84 25.95 7.46
C LEU A 116 -8.90 27.40 7.99
N SER A 117 -10.06 27.85 8.49
CA SER A 117 -10.22 29.20 9.06
C SER A 117 -10.17 29.24 10.59
N LYS A 118 -10.11 28.09 11.26
CA LYS A 118 -10.05 28.03 12.73
C LYS A 118 -8.60 28.22 13.20
N LYS A 119 -8.39 29.01 14.26
CA LYS A 119 -7.07 29.21 14.88
C LYS A 119 -6.57 27.91 15.54
N ASP A 120 -5.25 27.82 15.70
CA ASP A 120 -4.47 26.60 15.97
C ASP A 120 -4.92 25.72 17.15
N ASP A 121 -5.69 26.22 18.12
CA ASP A 121 -6.13 25.47 19.29
C ASP A 121 -7.23 24.41 19.02
N GLU A 122 -7.92 24.45 17.87
CA GLU A 122 -8.94 23.46 17.45
C GLU A 122 -8.53 22.60 16.24
N LYS A 123 -7.32 22.79 15.68
CA LYS A 123 -6.83 22.08 14.49
C LYS A 123 -6.56 20.58 14.71
N VAL A 124 -6.65 20.13 15.96
CA VAL A 124 -6.28 18.80 16.42
C VAL A 124 -7.04 17.69 15.68
N ALA A 125 -8.26 17.89 15.17
CA ALA A 125 -9.07 16.78 14.65
C ALA A 125 -8.64 16.20 13.27
N ASN A 126 -8.07 17.00 12.35
CA ASN A 126 -7.80 16.54 10.97
C ASN A 126 -6.32 16.19 10.71
N ILE A 127 -5.39 16.69 11.53
CA ILE A 127 -3.94 16.35 11.44
C ILE A 127 -3.67 14.91 11.92
N ILE A 128 -4.61 14.34 12.71
CA ILE A 128 -4.52 13.02 13.34
C ILE A 128 -4.36 11.85 12.34
N THR A 129 -4.84 11.94 11.10
CA THR A 129 -4.83 10.77 10.20
C THR A 129 -3.47 10.42 9.59
N GLU A 130 -2.61 11.40 9.29
CA GLU A 130 -1.25 11.11 8.77
C GLU A 130 -0.24 10.92 9.91
N GLU A 131 -0.39 11.67 11.02
CA GLU A 131 0.39 11.49 12.26
C GLU A 131 0.17 10.11 12.91
N ASN A 132 -0.99 9.48 12.69
CA ASN A 132 -1.25 8.12 13.14
C ASN A 132 -0.99 7.05 12.07
N SER A 133 -0.38 7.37 10.93
CA SER A 133 -0.01 6.31 9.98
C SER A 133 0.92 5.29 10.62
N PHE A 134 0.86 4.02 10.16
CA PHE A 134 1.72 2.96 10.71
C PHE A 134 3.20 3.38 10.71
N VAL A 135 3.67 3.97 9.61
CA VAL A 135 5.05 4.41 9.43
C VAL A 135 5.40 5.54 10.41
N ALA A 136 4.56 6.58 10.50
CA ALA A 136 4.81 7.69 11.42
C ALA A 136 4.85 7.24 12.89
N LEU A 137 3.96 6.32 13.27
CA LEU A 137 3.95 5.74 14.62
C LEU A 137 5.20 4.92 14.90
N MET A 138 5.64 4.09 13.95
CA MET A 138 6.86 3.29 14.08
C MET A 138 8.10 4.18 14.20
N ASP A 139 8.24 5.18 13.32
CA ASP A 139 9.33 6.15 13.37
C ASP A 139 9.36 6.90 14.71
N PHE A 140 8.19 7.37 15.18
CA PHE A 140 8.07 8.02 16.49
C PHE A 140 8.52 7.11 17.63
N ILE A 141 8.00 5.86 17.68
CA ILE A 141 8.36 4.91 18.74
C ILE A 141 9.86 4.61 18.73
N LEU A 142 10.43 4.33 17.55
CA LEU A 142 11.84 3.99 17.39
C LEU A 142 12.76 5.19 17.70
N GLU A 143 12.35 6.42 17.38
CA GLU A 143 13.10 7.62 17.76
C GLU A 143 13.09 7.83 19.28
N GLN A 144 11.93 7.65 19.92
CA GLN A 144 11.78 7.81 21.37
C GLN A 144 12.46 6.70 22.19
N ILE A 145 12.57 5.47 21.65
CA ILE A 145 13.25 4.36 22.34
C ILE A 145 14.78 4.43 22.22
N LYS A 146 15.30 5.05 21.15
CA LYS A 146 16.73 5.12 20.82
C LYS A 146 17.66 5.60 21.95
N PRO A 147 17.30 6.59 22.80
CA PRO A 147 18.12 6.99 23.94
C PRO A 147 18.34 5.85 24.97
N PHE A 148 17.42 4.88 25.01
CA PHE A 148 17.46 3.74 25.93
C PHE A 148 18.12 2.49 25.32
N THR A 149 18.45 2.51 24.02
CA THR A 149 19.09 1.37 23.31
C THR A 149 20.55 1.64 22.93
N ASN A 150 21.00 2.89 22.93
CA ASN A 150 22.37 3.26 22.59
C ASN A 150 23.37 2.91 23.71
N TYR A 151 24.46 2.25 23.31
CA TYR A 151 25.60 1.89 24.16
C TYR A 151 26.65 3.00 24.32
N LYS A 152 26.41 4.24 23.86
CA LYS A 152 27.45 5.27 23.85
C LYS A 152 28.06 5.42 25.24
N ASP A 153 29.37 5.17 25.29
CA ASP A 153 30.22 5.24 26.46
C ASP A 153 29.82 6.42 27.32
N ASP A 154 29.52 6.11 28.58
CA ASP A 154 29.54 7.09 29.65
C ASP A 154 30.89 7.81 29.55
N ASP A 155 30.86 9.05 29.06
CA ASP A 155 32.00 9.94 29.19
C ASP A 155 32.30 10.01 30.70
N LEU A 156 33.45 9.43 31.05
CA LEU A 156 33.87 9.05 32.38
C LEU A 156 34.26 10.29 33.20
N LYS A 157 33.39 11.30 33.30
CA LYS A 157 33.60 12.55 34.04
C LYS A 157 32.30 13.15 34.57
N LEU A 158 31.48 12.38 35.29
CA LEU A 158 30.40 12.96 36.09
C LEU A 158 30.08 12.15 37.35
N SER A 159 31.10 11.82 38.13
CA SER A 159 30.97 11.04 39.37
C SER A 159 30.61 11.89 40.60
N THR A 160 29.88 13.01 40.48
CA THR A 160 29.51 13.79 41.68
C THR A 160 28.20 14.61 41.61
N SER A 161 27.34 14.39 40.61
CA SER A 161 26.02 15.07 40.50
C SER A 161 24.85 14.13 40.16
N ILE A 162 24.97 12.85 40.54
CA ILE A 162 24.17 11.74 39.99
C ILE A 162 22.74 11.66 40.56
N GLU A 163 22.49 12.00 41.83
CA GLU A 163 21.18 11.72 42.44
C GLU A 163 20.03 12.59 41.91
N THR A 164 20.27 13.87 41.58
CA THR A 164 19.26 14.77 41.01
C THR A 164 19.00 14.53 39.52
N ASN A 165 20.00 14.02 38.78
CA ASN A 165 19.87 13.70 37.35
C ASN A 165 19.22 12.32 37.10
N VAL A 166 19.37 11.36 38.03
CA VAL A 166 18.79 10.01 37.90
C VAL A 166 17.27 10.03 38.10
N SER A 167 16.76 10.80 39.07
CA SER A 167 15.31 10.94 39.31
C SER A 167 14.58 11.60 38.11
N ALA A 168 15.14 12.69 37.57
CA ALA A 168 14.59 13.35 36.37
C ALA A 168 14.69 12.47 35.09
N SER A 169 15.74 11.66 34.98
CA SER A 169 15.91 10.67 33.90
C SER A 169 14.88 9.52 34.01
N MET A 170 14.53 9.14 35.23
CA MET A 170 13.59 8.07 35.53
C MET A 170 12.13 8.47 35.35
N GLU A 171 11.73 9.66 35.80
CA GLU A 171 10.39 10.21 35.51
C GLU A 171 10.17 10.35 34.01
N ARG A 172 11.20 10.80 33.28
CA ARG A 172 11.19 10.85 31.81
C ARG A 172 11.03 9.45 31.21
N ALA A 173 11.74 8.44 31.71
CA ALA A 173 11.61 7.06 31.21
C ALA A 173 10.19 6.51 31.38
N ILE A 174 9.52 6.78 32.51
CA ILE A 174 8.12 6.36 32.70
C ILE A 174 7.17 7.08 31.75
N LEU A 175 7.30 8.40 31.63
CA LEU A 175 6.47 9.19 30.72
C LEU A 175 6.61 8.67 29.29
N VAL A 176 7.85 8.51 28.82
CA VAL A 176 8.14 7.99 27.48
C VAL A 176 7.63 6.55 27.31
N SER A 177 7.81 5.67 28.31
CA SER A 177 7.29 4.30 28.24
C SER A 177 5.77 4.23 28.14
N THR A 178 5.06 5.17 28.75
CA THR A 178 3.60 5.28 28.69
C THR A 178 3.15 5.76 27.32
N GLN A 179 3.78 6.84 26.81
CA GLN A 179 3.53 7.33 25.45
C GLN A 179 3.82 6.27 24.39
N ILE A 180 4.94 5.56 24.49
CA ILE A 180 5.28 4.46 23.59
C ILE A 180 4.23 3.35 23.66
N ARG A 181 3.75 2.98 24.85
CA ARG A 181 2.71 1.96 24.98
C ARG A 181 1.42 2.34 24.25
N ASP A 182 0.97 3.59 24.38
CA ASP A 182 -0.24 4.06 23.71
C ASP A 182 -0.08 3.98 22.18
N ARG A 183 1.09 4.39 21.67
CA ARG A 183 1.40 4.31 20.23
C ARG A 183 1.57 2.87 19.74
N VAL A 184 2.19 1.99 20.52
CA VAL A 184 2.31 0.55 20.23
C VAL A 184 0.95 -0.11 20.12
N ASN A 185 -0.02 0.27 20.96
CA ASN A 185 -1.39 -0.25 20.84
C ASN A 185 -2.03 0.12 19.50
N ILE A 186 -1.79 1.33 18.99
CA ILE A 186 -2.28 1.77 17.68
C ILE A 186 -1.59 0.99 16.56
N VAL A 187 -0.26 0.84 16.62
CA VAL A 187 0.52 0.02 15.66
C VAL A 187 0.01 -1.43 15.60
N ILE A 188 -0.27 -2.03 16.76
CA ILE A 188 -0.88 -3.36 16.85
C ILE A 188 -2.29 -3.35 16.24
N GLY A 189 -3.10 -2.33 16.51
CA GLY A 189 -4.43 -2.17 15.90
C GLY A 189 -4.37 -2.16 14.37
N HIS A 190 -3.45 -1.37 13.79
CA HIS A 190 -3.20 -1.33 12.34
C HIS A 190 -2.74 -2.69 11.81
N THR A 191 -1.84 -3.36 12.53
CA THR A 191 -1.33 -4.67 12.13
C THR A 191 -2.42 -5.73 12.13
N LEU A 192 -3.30 -5.74 13.13
CA LEU A 192 -4.38 -6.71 13.24
C LEU A 192 -5.50 -6.44 12.21
N ALA A 193 -5.78 -5.17 11.92
CA ALA A 193 -6.67 -4.81 10.81
C ALA A 193 -6.15 -5.34 9.47
N PHE A 194 -4.85 -5.19 9.21
CA PHE A 194 -4.19 -5.79 8.05
C PHE A 194 -4.24 -7.33 8.09
N ALA A 195 -3.95 -7.95 9.24
CA ALA A 195 -3.95 -9.40 9.39
C ALA A 195 -5.31 -10.06 9.12
N ASN A 196 -6.43 -9.33 9.32
CA ASN A 196 -7.77 -9.83 9.04
C ASN A 196 -8.02 -10.07 7.54
N VAL A 197 -7.35 -9.32 6.67
CA VAL A 197 -7.52 -9.41 5.21
C VAL A 197 -6.32 -10.06 4.52
N ALA A 198 -5.21 -10.23 5.25
CA ALA A 198 -3.98 -10.86 4.77
C ALA A 198 -4.18 -12.33 4.36
N LEU A 199 -3.16 -12.91 3.73
CA LEU A 199 -3.14 -14.34 3.43
C LEU A 199 -3.13 -15.15 4.74
N GLU A 200 -3.78 -16.33 4.74
CA GLU A 200 -3.96 -17.15 5.95
C GLU A 200 -2.63 -17.52 6.62
N ALA A 201 -1.57 -17.74 5.84
CA ALA A 201 -0.22 -17.99 6.36
C ALA A 201 0.35 -16.77 7.12
N ASP A 202 0.08 -15.56 6.61
CA ASP A 202 0.59 -14.30 7.17
C ASP A 202 -0.21 -13.88 8.41
N LYS A 203 -1.53 -14.10 8.42
CA LYS A 203 -2.43 -13.75 9.54
C LYS A 203 -1.94 -14.31 10.89
N LYS A 204 -1.55 -15.58 10.91
CA LYS A 204 -1.06 -16.25 12.12
C LYS A 204 0.27 -15.66 12.60
N ALA A 205 1.19 -15.41 11.68
CA ALA A 205 2.50 -14.84 11.99
C ALA A 205 2.38 -13.40 12.52
N LEU A 206 1.57 -12.56 11.87
CA LEU A 206 1.29 -11.18 12.29
C LEU A 206 0.68 -11.11 13.70
N SER A 207 -0.26 -12.01 13.99
CA SER A 207 -0.87 -12.10 15.32
C SER A 207 0.16 -12.45 16.40
N ALA A 208 1.05 -13.42 16.12
CA ALA A 208 2.10 -13.82 17.05
C ALA A 208 3.19 -12.74 17.25
N LEU A 209 3.56 -12.02 16.20
CA LEU A 209 4.48 -10.90 16.27
C LEU A 209 3.87 -9.73 17.07
N SER A 210 2.59 -9.41 16.86
CA SER A 210 1.86 -8.39 17.61
C SER A 210 1.84 -8.69 19.12
N GLN A 211 1.56 -9.95 19.49
CA GLN A 211 1.64 -10.40 20.90
C GLN A 211 3.05 -10.26 21.48
N THR A 212 4.08 -10.52 20.65
CA THR A 212 5.47 -10.38 21.07
C THR A 212 5.83 -8.92 21.33
N VAL A 213 5.49 -8.01 20.41
CA VAL A 213 5.69 -6.57 20.60
C VAL A 213 4.99 -6.07 21.86
N LEU A 214 3.72 -6.46 22.07
CA LEU A 214 2.99 -6.06 23.28
C LEU A 214 3.67 -6.54 24.57
N ARG A 215 4.11 -7.80 24.59
CA ARG A 215 4.80 -8.40 25.73
C ARG A 215 6.13 -7.69 26.04
N GLU A 216 6.94 -7.41 25.02
CA GLU A 216 8.21 -6.68 25.21
C GLU A 216 7.96 -5.23 25.65
N CYS A 217 6.89 -4.59 25.16
CA CYS A 217 6.49 -3.24 25.58
C CYS A 217 6.09 -3.20 27.06
N ILE A 218 5.27 -4.17 27.51
CA ILE A 218 4.87 -4.29 28.91
C ILE A 218 6.08 -4.58 29.80
N ALA A 219 6.98 -5.47 29.34
CA ALA A 219 8.19 -5.80 30.08
C ALA A 219 9.10 -4.58 30.27
N TRP A 220 9.28 -3.77 29.24
CA TRP A 220 10.06 -2.54 29.33
C TRP A 220 9.40 -1.50 30.24
N GLN A 221 8.09 -1.25 30.09
CA GLN A 221 7.36 -0.32 30.96
C GLN A 221 7.43 -0.75 32.43
N THR A 222 7.32 -2.05 32.71
CA THR A 222 7.42 -2.59 34.08
C THR A 222 8.80 -2.29 34.68
N GLU A 223 9.88 -2.46 33.91
CA GLU A 223 11.24 -2.14 34.36
C GLU A 223 11.43 -0.64 34.62
N CYS A 224 10.86 0.23 33.78
CA CYS A 224 10.85 1.68 34.02
C CYS A 224 10.11 2.05 35.31
N GLN A 225 8.98 1.40 35.59
CA GLN A 225 8.21 1.62 36.81
C GLN A 225 8.89 1.09 38.07
N LEU A 226 9.63 -0.02 37.96
CA LEU A 226 10.32 -0.63 39.09
C LEU A 226 11.32 0.31 39.72
N GLY A 227 12.09 1.05 38.92
CA GLY A 227 13.10 1.89 39.53
C GLY A 227 12.56 3.13 40.25
N LEU A 228 11.33 3.55 39.97
CA LEU A 228 10.67 4.64 40.71
C LEU A 228 10.11 4.14 42.05
N LYS A 229 9.66 2.88 42.09
CA LYS A 229 9.16 2.23 43.31
C LYS A 229 10.28 1.70 44.21
N GLN A 230 11.40 1.27 43.61
CA GLN A 230 12.53 0.65 44.31
C GLN A 230 13.88 1.11 43.68
N PRO A 231 14.34 2.34 43.98
CA PRO A 231 15.55 2.92 43.38
C PRO A 231 16.80 2.06 43.57
N ASN A 232 16.91 1.37 44.73
CA ASN A 232 18.04 0.52 45.07
C ASN A 232 18.11 -0.80 44.27
N GLN A 233 17.03 -1.19 43.59
CA GLN A 233 16.97 -2.38 42.74
C GLN A 233 16.92 -2.05 41.25
N TYR A 234 16.91 -0.77 40.89
CA TYR A 234 16.85 -0.34 39.51
C TYR A 234 18.15 -0.69 38.79
N ASN A 235 18.06 -1.59 37.81
CA ASN A 235 19.20 -1.94 36.99
C ASN A 235 19.06 -1.28 35.60
N VAL A 236 19.81 -0.20 35.39
CA VAL A 236 19.87 0.51 34.10
C VAL A 236 20.20 -0.44 32.94
N SER A 237 21.05 -1.45 33.16
CA SER A 237 21.37 -2.44 32.13
C SER A 237 20.19 -3.34 31.77
N ASN A 238 19.36 -3.73 32.75
CA ASN A 238 18.13 -4.49 32.49
C ASN A 238 17.12 -3.65 31.71
N CYS A 239 16.93 -2.38 32.09
CA CYS A 239 16.06 -1.44 31.37
C CYS A 239 16.50 -1.28 29.90
N ARG A 240 17.81 -1.11 29.65
CA ARG A 240 18.39 -1.06 28.30
C ARG A 240 18.15 -2.36 27.51
N VAL A 241 18.37 -3.52 28.12
CA VAL A 241 18.12 -4.82 27.47
C VAL A 241 16.65 -4.97 27.07
N LYS A 242 15.71 -4.57 27.93
CA LYS A 242 14.27 -4.58 27.63
C LYS A 242 13.90 -3.59 26.53
N ALA A 243 14.47 -2.39 26.53
CA ALA A 243 14.30 -1.42 25.45
C ALA A 243 14.79 -1.98 24.11
N SER A 244 16.00 -2.58 24.07
CA SER A 244 16.52 -3.23 22.86
C SER A 244 15.69 -4.43 22.42
N SER A 245 15.09 -5.17 23.36
CA SER A 245 14.18 -6.28 23.04
C SER A 245 12.92 -5.79 22.32
N LEU A 246 12.31 -4.70 22.83
CA LEU A 246 11.17 -4.03 22.20
C LEU A 246 11.53 -3.49 20.80
N GLU A 247 12.65 -2.78 20.68
CA GLU A 247 13.16 -2.28 19.40
C GLU A 247 13.32 -3.40 18.36
N ASN A 248 13.94 -4.53 18.72
CA ASN A 248 14.07 -5.68 17.82
C ASN A 248 12.72 -6.32 17.47
N ALA A 249 11.76 -6.35 18.41
CA ALA A 249 10.44 -6.90 18.14
C ALA A 249 9.65 -6.01 17.16
N LEU A 250 9.78 -4.68 17.28
CA LEU A 250 9.21 -3.70 16.37
C LEU A 250 9.77 -3.84 14.95
N TYR A 251 11.10 -3.93 14.81
CA TYR A 251 11.72 -4.17 13.50
C TYR A 251 11.25 -5.47 12.85
N LYS A 252 11.13 -6.57 13.62
CA LYS A 252 10.61 -7.84 13.08
C LYS A 252 9.15 -7.74 12.64
N LEU A 253 8.32 -7.00 13.38
CA LEU A 253 6.93 -6.77 13.03
C LEU A 253 6.84 -6.02 11.70
N GLU A 254 7.60 -4.94 11.59
CA GLU A 254 7.68 -4.08 10.41
C GLU A 254 8.18 -4.84 9.18
N ASP A 255 9.31 -5.56 9.29
CA ASP A 255 9.86 -6.40 8.22
C ASP A 255 8.79 -7.40 7.71
N PHE A 256 8.10 -8.08 8.63
CA PHE A 256 7.10 -9.08 8.25
C PHE A 256 5.86 -8.46 7.61
N ILE A 257 5.36 -7.34 8.13
CA ILE A 257 4.24 -6.59 7.52
C ILE A 257 4.62 -6.19 6.11
N ASN A 258 5.86 -5.73 5.90
CA ASN A 258 6.31 -5.29 4.60
C ASN A 258 6.30 -6.42 3.56
N GLU A 259 6.85 -7.58 3.92
CA GLU A 259 6.81 -8.75 3.05
C GLU A 259 5.37 -9.26 2.79
N ALA A 260 4.54 -9.28 3.83
CA ALA A 260 3.14 -9.71 3.72
C ALA A 260 2.32 -8.75 2.83
N LEU A 261 2.60 -7.44 2.89
CA LEU A 261 1.96 -6.45 2.05
C LEU A 261 2.28 -6.67 0.57
N LEU A 262 3.54 -6.93 0.21
CA LEU A 262 3.91 -7.23 -1.19
C LEU A 262 3.22 -8.49 -1.72
N ARG A 263 3.16 -9.56 -0.91
CA ARG A 263 2.40 -10.77 -1.25
C ARG A 263 0.92 -10.46 -1.46
N LEU A 264 0.35 -9.61 -0.58
CA LEU A 264 -1.05 -9.19 -0.69
C LEU A 264 -1.31 -8.35 -1.95
N VAL A 265 -0.37 -7.48 -2.35
CA VAL A 265 -0.45 -6.71 -3.60
C VAL A 265 -0.56 -7.63 -4.80
N TYR A 266 0.32 -8.63 -4.93
CA TYR A 266 0.22 -9.61 -6.02
C TYR A 266 -1.13 -10.33 -6.02
N ARG A 267 -1.59 -10.76 -4.85
CA ARG A 267 -2.87 -11.47 -4.72
C ARG A 267 -4.05 -10.57 -5.10
N CYS A 268 -4.11 -9.36 -4.57
CA CYS A 268 -5.19 -8.41 -4.80
C CYS A 268 -5.29 -8.00 -6.28
N LEU A 269 -4.16 -7.69 -6.91
CA LEU A 269 -4.11 -7.34 -8.33
C LEU A 269 -4.51 -8.51 -9.24
N LEU A 270 -4.21 -9.74 -8.83
CA LEU A 270 -4.67 -10.95 -9.51
C LEU A 270 -6.18 -11.16 -9.34
N ASP A 271 -6.69 -10.97 -8.12
CA ASP A 271 -8.10 -11.15 -7.79
C ASP A 271 -9.00 -10.16 -8.56
N PHE A 272 -8.53 -8.93 -8.85
CA PHE A 272 -9.24 -8.00 -9.76
C PHE A 272 -9.40 -8.55 -11.19
N GLU A 273 -8.46 -9.35 -11.69
CA GLU A 273 -8.57 -10.00 -13.00
C GLU A 273 -9.46 -11.26 -12.94
N ARG A 274 -9.47 -11.94 -11.79
CA ARG A 274 -10.28 -13.13 -11.54
C ARG A 274 -11.77 -12.79 -11.40
N PHE A 275 -12.10 -11.85 -10.52
CA PHE A 275 -13.48 -11.46 -10.16
C PHE A 275 -13.87 -10.15 -10.84
N SER A 276 -13.74 -10.08 -12.17
CA SER A 276 -14.22 -8.90 -12.89
C SER A 276 -15.74 -8.78 -12.79
N ILE A 277 -16.24 -7.54 -12.71
CA ILE A 277 -17.69 -7.28 -12.61
C ILE A 277 -18.46 -7.91 -13.78
N GLU A 278 -17.87 -7.95 -14.98
CA GLU A 278 -18.47 -8.67 -16.12
C GLU A 278 -18.64 -10.17 -15.84
N LYS A 279 -17.62 -10.83 -15.28
CA LYS A 279 -17.73 -12.25 -14.91
C LYS A 279 -18.78 -12.46 -13.82
N LEU A 280 -18.81 -11.58 -12.81
CA LEU A 280 -19.85 -11.59 -11.80
C LEU A 280 -21.22 -11.51 -12.46
N ARG A 281 -21.46 -10.49 -13.29
CA ARG A 281 -22.71 -10.29 -14.05
C ARG A 281 -23.12 -11.54 -14.85
N ILE A 282 -22.19 -12.16 -15.57
CA ILE A 282 -22.47 -13.37 -16.35
C ILE A 282 -22.91 -14.51 -15.43
N LEU A 283 -22.21 -14.72 -14.30
CA LEU A 283 -22.53 -15.76 -13.33
C LEU A 283 -23.89 -15.50 -12.66
N MET A 284 -24.21 -14.27 -12.23
CA MET A 284 -25.51 -13.98 -11.59
C MET A 284 -26.69 -14.12 -12.55
N ASN A 285 -26.46 -13.95 -13.86
CA ASN A 285 -27.47 -14.20 -14.88
C ASN A 285 -27.67 -15.70 -15.17
N GLN A 286 -26.67 -16.53 -14.87
CA GLN A 286 -26.68 -17.98 -15.09
C GLN A 286 -27.14 -18.76 -13.85
N CYS A 287 -26.81 -18.28 -12.66
CA CYS A 287 -27.19 -18.85 -11.38
C CYS A 287 -28.62 -18.44 -10.97
N GLY A 288 -29.30 -19.33 -10.24
CA GLY A 288 -30.56 -18.99 -9.56
C GLY A 288 -30.31 -18.02 -8.39
N PRO A 289 -31.35 -17.30 -7.92
CA PRO A 289 -31.22 -16.33 -6.82
C PRO A 289 -30.75 -16.93 -5.48
N ASP A 290 -30.87 -18.25 -5.29
CA ASP A 290 -30.50 -18.97 -4.06
C ASP A 290 -29.27 -19.90 -4.24
N ASP A 291 -28.41 -19.63 -5.23
CA ASP A 291 -27.20 -20.44 -5.44
C ASP A 291 -26.11 -20.06 -4.42
N PRO A 292 -25.72 -20.97 -3.50
CA PRO A 292 -24.71 -20.68 -2.47
C PRO A 292 -23.33 -20.34 -3.07
N THR A 293 -23.08 -20.70 -4.33
CA THR A 293 -21.86 -20.33 -5.05
C THR A 293 -21.77 -18.82 -5.27
N MET A 294 -22.92 -18.13 -5.38
CA MET A 294 -22.95 -16.67 -5.54
C MET A 294 -22.52 -15.95 -4.26
N ASP A 295 -22.96 -16.44 -3.10
CA ASP A 295 -22.58 -15.87 -1.80
C ASP A 295 -21.07 -16.00 -1.56
N GLU A 296 -20.47 -17.13 -1.93
CA GLU A 296 -19.01 -17.33 -1.84
C GLU A 296 -18.25 -16.35 -2.74
N ILE A 297 -18.72 -16.14 -3.96
CA ILE A 297 -18.07 -15.24 -4.93
C ILE A 297 -18.22 -13.76 -4.50
N VAL A 298 -19.38 -13.37 -3.97
CA VAL A 298 -19.59 -12.02 -3.42
C VAL A 298 -18.68 -11.81 -2.21
N ALA A 299 -18.58 -12.79 -1.30
CA ALA A 299 -17.67 -12.72 -0.18
C ALA A 299 -16.19 -12.60 -0.63
N ASP A 300 -15.77 -13.33 -1.66
CA ASP A 300 -14.42 -13.20 -2.25
C ASP A 300 -14.17 -11.80 -2.85
N PHE A 301 -15.19 -11.21 -3.46
CA PHE A 301 -15.12 -9.85 -4.01
C PHE A 301 -14.99 -8.80 -2.88
N ASP A 302 -15.81 -8.90 -1.83
CA ASP A 302 -15.79 -8.00 -0.68
C ASP A 302 -14.45 -8.08 0.05
N VAL A 303 -13.94 -9.31 0.27
CA VAL A 303 -12.60 -9.53 0.84
C VAL A 303 -11.52 -8.86 -0.02
N ASN A 304 -11.65 -8.88 -1.35
CA ASN A 304 -10.69 -8.21 -2.22
C ASN A 304 -10.78 -6.66 -2.14
N LEU A 305 -11.97 -6.11 -1.94
CA LEU A 305 -12.16 -4.67 -1.66
C LEU A 305 -11.54 -4.27 -0.31
N ASP A 306 -11.71 -5.10 0.72
CA ASP A 306 -11.07 -4.89 2.02
C ASP A 306 -9.54 -4.93 1.93
N ARG A 307 -8.98 -5.89 1.16
CA ARG A 307 -7.54 -5.95 0.85
C ARG A 307 -7.07 -4.69 0.12
N THR A 308 -7.85 -4.21 -0.84
CA THR A 308 -7.56 -2.99 -1.60
C THR A 308 -7.47 -1.78 -0.67
N THR A 309 -8.41 -1.67 0.26
CA THR A 309 -8.44 -0.60 1.27
C THR A 309 -7.20 -0.65 2.15
N GLN A 310 -6.85 -1.83 2.70
CA GLN A 310 -5.64 -1.97 3.53
C GLN A 310 -4.36 -1.67 2.74
N ILE A 311 -4.22 -2.18 1.51
CA ILE A 311 -3.08 -1.85 0.64
C ILE A 311 -2.99 -0.33 0.43
N GLY A 312 -4.11 0.31 0.15
CA GLY A 312 -4.16 1.76 -0.09
C GLY A 312 -3.76 2.58 1.13
N ILE A 313 -4.20 2.21 2.33
CA ILE A 313 -3.83 2.90 3.59
C ILE A 313 -2.31 2.89 3.79
N PHE A 314 -1.67 1.74 3.61
CA PHE A 314 -0.20 1.66 3.67
C PHE A 314 0.43 2.46 2.52
N ALA A 315 -0.05 2.29 1.29
CA ALA A 315 0.52 2.92 0.10
C ALA A 315 0.53 4.45 0.16
N VAL A 316 -0.49 5.09 0.76
CA VAL A 316 -0.51 6.55 0.97
C VAL A 316 0.69 7.01 1.80
N SER A 317 1.03 6.26 2.85
CA SER A 317 2.18 6.56 3.74
C SER A 317 3.52 6.41 3.02
N PHE A 318 3.56 5.56 2.00
CA PHE A 318 4.75 5.25 1.21
C PHE A 318 4.85 6.02 -0.11
N ALA A 319 3.85 6.84 -0.44
CA ALA A 319 3.80 7.54 -1.71
C ALA A 319 5.04 8.44 -1.90
N PRO A 320 5.72 8.36 -3.06
CA PRO A 320 6.95 9.12 -3.28
C PRO A 320 6.70 10.63 -3.43
N ASN A 321 5.46 11.01 -3.71
CA ASN A 321 4.99 12.39 -3.75
C ASN A 321 3.48 12.46 -3.43
N LYS A 322 3.02 13.66 -3.07
CA LYS A 322 1.62 13.92 -2.70
C LYS A 322 0.61 13.66 -3.82
N GLN A 323 1.03 13.77 -5.09
CA GLN A 323 0.12 13.52 -6.22
C GLN A 323 -0.28 12.04 -6.26
N ILE A 324 0.69 11.15 -6.08
CA ILE A 324 0.42 9.70 -6.05
C ILE A 324 -0.34 9.32 -4.79
N GLY A 325 0.01 9.90 -3.63
CA GLY A 325 -0.77 9.70 -2.40
C GLY A 325 -2.24 10.14 -2.56
N THR A 326 -2.47 11.29 -3.18
CA THR A 326 -3.82 11.79 -3.50
C THR A 326 -4.53 10.88 -4.49
N LEU A 327 -3.83 10.35 -5.50
CA LEU A 327 -4.40 9.40 -6.47
C LEU A 327 -4.86 8.11 -5.77
N VAL A 328 -4.06 7.56 -4.86
CA VAL A 328 -4.46 6.38 -4.07
C VAL A 328 -5.67 6.70 -3.20
N ARG A 329 -5.65 7.81 -2.44
CA ARG A 329 -6.81 8.24 -1.63
C ARG A 329 -8.07 8.44 -2.49
N ASN A 330 -7.92 8.96 -3.70
CA ASN A 330 -9.02 9.13 -4.65
C ASN A 330 -9.61 7.78 -5.07
N CYS A 331 -8.77 6.79 -5.38
CA CYS A 331 -9.24 5.45 -5.72
C CYS A 331 -9.99 4.81 -4.54
N LEU A 332 -9.46 4.91 -3.31
CA LEU A 332 -10.12 4.38 -2.12
C LEU A 332 -11.49 5.01 -1.88
N ALA A 333 -11.57 6.34 -1.98
CA ALA A 333 -12.83 7.08 -1.87
C ALA A 333 -13.85 6.69 -2.96
N SER A 334 -13.38 6.26 -4.13
CA SER A 334 -14.24 5.71 -5.17
C SER A 334 -14.67 4.28 -4.89
N PHE A 335 -13.78 3.41 -4.42
CA PHE A 335 -14.13 2.04 -4.03
C PHE A 335 -15.16 2.02 -2.91
N GLU A 336 -14.98 2.81 -1.86
CA GLU A 336 -15.94 2.96 -0.76
C GLU A 336 -17.34 3.37 -1.26
N SER A 337 -17.40 4.32 -2.19
CA SER A 337 -18.69 4.74 -2.76
C SER A 337 -19.35 3.68 -3.63
N LEU A 338 -18.55 2.81 -4.25
CA LEU A 338 -18.99 1.79 -5.19
C LEU A 338 -19.40 0.50 -4.48
N ASP A 339 -18.78 0.20 -3.34
CA ASP A 339 -18.96 -1.00 -2.53
C ASP A 339 -20.45 -1.28 -2.26
N SER A 340 -21.15 -0.28 -1.76
CA SER A 340 -22.58 -0.37 -1.42
C SER A 340 -23.54 -0.53 -2.60
N CYS A 341 -23.11 -0.32 -3.85
CA CYS A 341 -24.01 -0.28 -5.02
C CYS A 341 -23.62 -1.21 -6.18
N ILE A 342 -22.36 -1.65 -6.30
CA ILE A 342 -21.93 -2.52 -7.41
C ILE A 342 -22.70 -3.84 -7.36
N ILE A 343 -22.62 -4.58 -6.25
CA ILE A 343 -23.25 -5.91 -6.16
C ILE A 343 -24.78 -5.81 -6.31
N PRO A 344 -25.49 -4.91 -5.59
CA PRO A 344 -26.92 -4.73 -5.79
C PRO A 344 -27.31 -4.43 -7.25
N SER A 345 -26.54 -3.60 -7.96
CA SER A 345 -26.84 -3.23 -9.36
C SER A 345 -26.78 -4.42 -10.32
N LEU A 346 -26.07 -5.49 -9.98
CA LEU A 346 -25.95 -6.67 -10.84
C LEU A 346 -27.20 -7.55 -10.83
N TYR A 347 -28.06 -7.43 -9.80
CA TYR A 347 -29.34 -8.13 -9.73
C TYR A 347 -30.43 -7.45 -10.58
N GLU A 348 -30.24 -6.21 -11.01
CA GLU A 348 -31.23 -5.48 -11.81
C GLU A 348 -31.29 -5.97 -13.26
N LYS A 349 -32.51 -6.26 -13.74
CA LYS A 349 -32.77 -6.68 -15.13
C LYS A 349 -33.25 -5.52 -16.00
N GLY A 350 -33.09 -5.63 -17.31
CA GLY A 350 -33.56 -4.63 -18.27
C GLY A 350 -32.71 -3.34 -18.25
N SER A 351 -33.35 -2.18 -18.11
CA SER A 351 -32.66 -0.87 -18.09
C SER A 351 -31.67 -0.71 -16.92
N GLY A 352 -31.84 -1.45 -15.82
CA GLY A 352 -30.90 -1.47 -14.70
C GLY A 352 -29.51 -2.03 -15.06
N GLN A 353 -29.40 -2.82 -16.14
CA GLN A 353 -28.11 -3.27 -16.67
C GLN A 353 -27.24 -2.11 -17.16
N LEU A 354 -27.85 -1.00 -17.60
CA LEU A 354 -27.10 0.20 -17.99
C LEU A 354 -26.44 0.86 -16.77
N TYR A 355 -27.10 0.82 -15.60
CA TYR A 355 -26.51 1.33 -14.37
C TYR A 355 -25.30 0.49 -13.94
N SER A 356 -25.44 -0.84 -13.92
CA SER A 356 -24.30 -1.70 -13.57
C SER A 356 -23.14 -1.60 -14.57
N GLN A 357 -23.41 -1.36 -15.86
CA GLN A 357 -22.36 -1.08 -16.86
C GLN A 357 -21.62 0.22 -16.58
N LEU A 358 -22.30 1.29 -16.14
CA LEU A 358 -21.67 2.55 -15.75
C LEU A 358 -20.79 2.36 -14.51
N LEU A 359 -21.30 1.67 -13.48
CA LEU A 359 -20.56 1.37 -12.27
C LEU A 359 -19.33 0.50 -12.55
N GLU A 360 -19.47 -0.49 -13.43
CA GLU A 360 -18.34 -1.30 -13.88
C GLU A 360 -17.28 -0.46 -14.60
N CYS A 361 -17.71 0.46 -15.47
CA CYS A 361 -16.79 1.37 -16.15
C CYS A 361 -16.08 2.31 -15.15
N HIS A 362 -16.74 2.68 -14.05
CA HIS A 362 -16.12 3.42 -12.95
C HIS A 362 -15.11 2.58 -12.21
N PHE A 363 -15.52 1.40 -11.76
CA PHE A 363 -14.66 0.47 -11.05
C PHE A 363 -13.40 0.09 -11.83
N LYS A 364 -13.52 -0.30 -13.11
CA LYS A 364 -12.37 -0.67 -13.96
C LYS A 364 -11.36 0.47 -14.12
N GLU A 365 -11.85 1.71 -14.21
CA GLU A 365 -10.98 2.87 -14.30
C GLU A 365 -10.22 3.10 -12.99
N GLU A 366 -10.91 3.00 -11.85
CA GLU A 366 -10.29 3.15 -10.53
C GLU A 366 -9.33 2.01 -10.20
N VAL A 367 -9.65 0.75 -10.56
CA VAL A 367 -8.73 -0.40 -10.45
C VAL A 367 -7.47 -0.17 -11.26
N LYS A 368 -7.60 0.37 -12.49
CA LYS A 368 -6.43 0.69 -13.33
C LYS A 368 -5.58 1.78 -12.69
N ASN A 369 -6.20 2.88 -12.23
CA ASN A 369 -5.52 3.99 -11.57
C ASN A 369 -4.80 3.53 -10.30
N PHE A 370 -5.49 2.74 -9.47
CA PHE A 370 -4.94 2.15 -8.25
C PHE A 370 -3.76 1.23 -8.57
N LYS A 371 -3.91 0.29 -9.51
CA LYS A 371 -2.84 -0.61 -9.96
C LYS A 371 -1.60 0.17 -10.41
N THR A 372 -1.78 1.19 -11.25
CA THR A 372 -0.66 2.03 -11.71
C THR A 372 0.02 2.75 -10.53
N ALA A 373 -0.76 3.32 -9.61
CA ALA A 373 -0.22 4.00 -8.44
C ALA A 373 0.57 3.04 -7.53
N ILE A 374 0.01 1.88 -7.18
CA ILE A 374 0.68 0.89 -6.33
C ILE A 374 2.00 0.42 -6.96
N LEU A 375 2.02 0.13 -8.26
CA LEU A 375 3.23 -0.29 -8.97
C LEU A 375 4.26 0.86 -9.12
N GLU A 376 3.83 2.13 -9.15
CA GLU A 376 4.77 3.27 -9.12
C GLU A 376 5.37 3.49 -7.73
N ILE A 377 4.61 3.20 -6.66
CA ILE A 377 5.10 3.28 -5.28
C ILE A 377 6.11 2.16 -5.04
N ALA A 378 5.78 0.90 -5.39
CA ALA A 378 6.55 -0.31 -5.10
C ALA A 378 8.04 -0.22 -5.47
N ASP A 379 8.92 -0.59 -4.52
CA ASP A 379 10.34 -0.72 -4.82
C ASP A 379 10.57 -1.87 -5.80
N SER A 380 11.30 -1.60 -6.89
CA SER A 380 11.49 -2.55 -7.97
C SER A 380 12.29 -3.79 -7.56
N GLN A 381 13.25 -3.65 -6.63
CA GLN A 381 14.04 -4.77 -6.15
C GLN A 381 13.18 -5.66 -5.25
N GLU A 382 12.54 -5.08 -4.25
CA GLU A 382 11.74 -5.83 -3.26
C GLU A 382 10.52 -6.49 -3.91
N PHE A 383 9.87 -5.82 -4.86
CA PHE A 383 8.77 -6.39 -5.63
C PHE A 383 9.22 -7.61 -6.46
N THR A 384 10.42 -7.53 -7.06
CA THR A 384 11.01 -8.65 -7.82
C THR A 384 11.43 -9.81 -6.91
N VAL A 385 11.99 -9.53 -5.73
CA VAL A 385 12.36 -10.55 -4.73
C VAL A 385 11.11 -11.26 -4.21
N CYS A 386 10.06 -10.53 -3.88
CA CYS A 386 8.78 -11.11 -3.47
C CYS A 386 8.23 -12.08 -4.52
N PHE A 387 8.26 -11.70 -5.81
CA PHE A 387 7.83 -12.60 -6.88
C PHE A 387 8.73 -13.85 -7.00
N TYR A 388 10.03 -13.71 -6.77
CA TYR A 388 10.96 -14.84 -6.78
C TYR A 388 10.66 -15.85 -5.67
N ASP A 389 10.30 -15.38 -4.48
CA ASP A 389 9.94 -16.23 -3.36
C ASP A 389 8.59 -16.94 -3.58
N LEU A 390 7.60 -16.21 -4.11
CA LEU A 390 6.33 -16.80 -4.55
C LEU A 390 6.55 -17.88 -5.61
N LEU A 391 7.37 -17.61 -6.64
CA LEU A 391 7.69 -18.58 -7.67
C LEU A 391 8.39 -19.82 -7.11
N ASN A 392 9.30 -19.66 -6.14
CA ASN A 392 9.95 -20.78 -5.46
C ASN A 392 8.95 -21.64 -4.70
N GLN A 393 8.00 -21.03 -3.99
CA GLN A 393 6.96 -21.75 -3.26
C GLN A 393 6.07 -22.54 -4.22
N TYR A 394 5.54 -21.89 -5.25
CA TYR A 394 4.71 -22.52 -6.27
C TYR A 394 5.44 -23.67 -6.98
N LEU A 395 6.74 -23.52 -7.27
CA LEU A 395 7.56 -24.58 -7.84
C LEU A 395 7.69 -25.79 -6.89
N LYS A 396 7.99 -25.55 -5.61
CA LYS A 396 8.11 -26.63 -4.61
C LYS A 396 6.81 -27.41 -4.45
N ASP A 397 5.67 -26.71 -4.48
CA ASP A 397 4.35 -27.33 -4.33
C ASP A 397 3.97 -28.12 -5.58
N ASN A 398 4.22 -27.57 -6.78
CA ASN A 398 3.94 -28.24 -8.05
C ASN A 398 4.91 -29.38 -8.40
N GLU A 399 6.10 -29.41 -7.81
CA GLU A 399 6.98 -30.59 -7.87
C GLU A 399 6.42 -31.78 -7.09
N LYS A 400 5.69 -31.52 -6.00
CA LYS A 400 5.03 -32.55 -5.20
C LYS A 400 3.69 -32.95 -5.80
N ASN A 401 2.84 -31.97 -6.07
CA ASN A 401 1.47 -32.12 -6.55
C ASN A 401 1.24 -31.16 -7.72
N TYR A 402 1.40 -31.66 -8.95
CA TYR A 402 1.25 -30.84 -10.14
C TYR A 402 -0.17 -30.27 -10.27
N ASN A 403 -0.28 -28.95 -10.39
CA ASN A 403 -1.52 -28.21 -10.59
C ASN A 403 -1.31 -27.11 -11.64
N SER A 404 -1.89 -27.30 -12.83
CA SER A 404 -1.78 -26.33 -13.94
C SER A 404 -2.39 -24.97 -13.61
N LEU A 405 -3.47 -24.91 -12.80
CA LEU A 405 -4.10 -23.65 -12.39
C LEU A 405 -3.17 -22.86 -11.48
N SER A 406 -2.49 -23.52 -10.55
CA SER A 406 -1.46 -22.90 -9.70
C SER A 406 -0.32 -22.32 -10.54
N LEU A 407 0.15 -23.06 -11.55
CA LEU A 407 1.17 -22.55 -12.47
C LEU A 407 0.65 -21.40 -13.36
N GLN A 408 -0.64 -21.36 -13.67
CA GLN A 408 -1.26 -20.25 -14.40
C GLN A 408 -1.32 -18.98 -13.53
N GLU A 409 -1.65 -19.10 -12.25
CA GLU A 409 -1.67 -17.97 -11.30
C GLU A 409 -0.29 -17.31 -11.19
N ILE A 410 0.80 -18.08 -11.05
CA ILE A 410 2.14 -17.51 -10.93
C ILE A 410 2.62 -16.86 -12.25
N ILE A 411 2.13 -17.29 -13.42
CA ILE A 411 2.36 -16.57 -14.68
C ILE A 411 1.65 -15.21 -14.66
N GLN A 412 0.40 -15.17 -14.21
CA GLN A 412 -0.36 -13.91 -14.12
C GLN A 412 0.31 -12.93 -13.13
N MET A 413 0.85 -13.42 -12.01
CA MET A 413 1.71 -12.64 -11.13
C MET A 413 3.00 -12.16 -11.84
N GLY A 414 3.60 -12.99 -12.70
CA GLY A 414 4.73 -12.59 -13.54
C GLY A 414 4.37 -11.48 -14.54
N GLU A 415 3.16 -11.48 -15.09
CA GLU A 415 2.66 -10.41 -15.96
C GLU A 415 2.44 -9.11 -15.18
N ILE A 416 2.04 -9.17 -13.90
CA ILE A 416 2.01 -8.00 -13.01
C ILE A 416 3.43 -7.42 -12.82
N LEU A 417 4.43 -8.27 -12.57
CA LEU A 417 5.83 -7.83 -12.48
C LEU A 417 6.33 -7.22 -13.81
N LYS A 418 5.92 -7.77 -14.95
CA LYS A 418 6.22 -7.19 -16.25
C LYS A 418 5.58 -5.80 -16.39
N GLN A 419 4.32 -5.63 -16.01
CA GLN A 419 3.63 -4.34 -16.03
C GLN A 419 4.31 -3.30 -15.12
N HIS A 420 4.79 -3.71 -13.94
CA HIS A 420 5.57 -2.86 -13.04
C HIS A 420 6.74 -2.19 -13.77
N PHE A 421 7.54 -2.97 -14.48
CA PHE A 421 8.69 -2.49 -15.24
C PHE A 421 8.33 -1.81 -16.56
N LEU A 422 7.09 -1.90 -17.02
CA LEU A 422 6.62 -1.11 -18.17
C LEU A 422 6.27 0.33 -17.78
N LEU A 423 6.11 0.64 -16.49
CA LEU A 423 5.91 2.01 -16.04
C LEU A 423 7.16 2.87 -16.28
N PRO A 424 7.02 4.09 -16.84
CA PRO A 424 8.16 4.94 -17.20
C PRO A 424 9.12 5.25 -16.04
N ILE A 425 8.61 5.35 -14.81
CA ILE A 425 9.43 5.55 -13.61
C ILE A 425 10.30 4.34 -13.27
N ASN A 426 9.76 3.12 -13.41
CA ASN A 426 10.47 1.87 -13.13
C ASN A 426 11.38 1.43 -14.28
N GLN A 427 11.03 1.78 -15.53
CA GLN A 427 11.92 1.60 -16.68
C GLN A 427 13.27 2.31 -16.48
N LYS A 428 13.28 3.48 -15.83
CA LYS A 428 14.52 4.21 -15.52
C LYS A 428 15.46 3.37 -14.63
N VAL A 429 14.93 2.52 -13.75
CA VAL A 429 15.74 1.62 -12.93
C VAL A 429 16.46 0.60 -13.81
N LEU A 430 15.77 0.04 -14.81
CA LEU A 430 16.35 -0.89 -15.78
C LEU A 430 17.39 -0.21 -16.68
N LEU A 431 17.10 1.01 -17.15
CA LEU A 431 17.94 1.74 -18.10
C LEU A 431 19.23 2.30 -17.48
N LYS A 432 19.27 2.48 -16.15
CA LYS A 432 20.50 2.85 -15.43
C LYS A 432 21.61 1.82 -15.59
N ARG A 433 21.30 0.56 -15.96
CA ARG A 433 22.25 -0.56 -16.04
C ARG A 433 22.00 -1.41 -17.28
N GLY A 434 22.90 -1.35 -18.27
CA GLY A 434 22.73 -2.07 -19.55
C GLY A 434 22.44 -3.57 -19.42
N THR A 435 23.07 -4.25 -18.45
CA THR A 435 22.87 -5.69 -18.18
C THR A 435 21.52 -6.03 -17.52
N CYS A 436 20.93 -5.07 -16.79
CA CYS A 436 19.64 -5.25 -16.11
C CYS A 436 18.49 -5.28 -17.13
N PHE A 437 18.51 -4.38 -18.11
CA PHE A 437 17.51 -4.34 -19.17
C PHE A 437 17.49 -5.61 -20.03
N GLU A 438 18.66 -6.17 -20.35
CA GLU A 438 18.74 -7.45 -21.05
C GLU A 438 18.18 -8.61 -20.21
N SER A 439 18.46 -8.61 -18.91
CA SER A 439 17.93 -9.61 -17.98
C SER A 439 16.40 -9.54 -17.90
N PHE A 440 15.84 -8.33 -17.89
CA PHE A 440 14.40 -8.11 -17.95
C PHE A 440 13.78 -8.61 -19.26
N LYS A 441 14.42 -8.37 -20.41
CA LYS A 441 13.97 -8.92 -21.71
C LYS A 441 13.95 -10.44 -21.70
N LYS A 442 15.02 -11.08 -21.20
CA LYS A 442 15.11 -12.54 -21.07
C LYS A 442 14.03 -13.09 -20.13
N PHE A 443 13.72 -12.38 -19.05
CA PHE A 443 12.60 -12.69 -18.18
C PHE A 443 11.26 -12.66 -18.93
N CYS A 444 10.97 -11.60 -19.68
CA CYS A 444 9.71 -11.47 -20.44
C CYS A 444 9.52 -12.57 -21.49
N VAL A 445 10.58 -12.93 -22.21
CA VAL A 445 10.56 -14.03 -23.18
C VAL A 445 10.26 -15.36 -22.47
N MET A 446 10.96 -15.62 -21.37
CA MET A 446 10.78 -16.88 -20.63
C MET A 446 9.39 -16.96 -19.97
N LEU A 447 8.83 -15.84 -19.52
CA LEU A 447 7.46 -15.78 -19.01
C LEU A 447 6.45 -16.18 -20.11
N SER A 448 6.66 -15.67 -21.33
CA SER A 448 5.83 -16.01 -22.49
C SER A 448 5.98 -17.49 -22.89
N GLU A 449 7.20 -18.06 -22.80
CA GLU A 449 7.41 -19.49 -23.02
C GLU A 449 6.70 -20.36 -21.97
N CYS A 450 6.71 -19.94 -20.70
CA CYS A 450 5.97 -20.60 -19.62
C CYS A 450 4.46 -20.58 -19.90
N GLN A 451 3.93 -19.50 -20.46
CA GLN A 451 2.52 -19.41 -20.83
C GLN A 451 2.19 -20.34 -21.99
N ALA A 452 3.00 -20.33 -23.04
CA ALA A 452 2.80 -21.19 -24.21
C ALA A 452 2.88 -22.68 -23.88
N ILE A 453 3.81 -23.08 -23.00
CA ILE A 453 3.94 -24.50 -22.61
C ILE A 453 2.79 -24.96 -21.71
N LEU A 454 2.19 -24.07 -20.90
CA LEU A 454 0.98 -24.40 -20.16
C LEU A 454 -0.24 -24.54 -21.09
N GLN A 455 -0.37 -23.69 -22.10
CA GLN A 455 -1.46 -23.80 -23.09
C GLN A 455 -1.38 -25.09 -23.93
N THR A 456 -0.21 -25.74 -23.97
CA THR A 456 0.01 -27.02 -24.66
C THR A 456 0.25 -28.17 -23.69
N SER A 457 -0.07 -28.01 -22.39
CA SER A 457 0.30 -28.96 -21.33
C SER A 457 -0.30 -30.35 -21.51
N GLU A 458 -1.45 -30.48 -22.16
CA GLU A 458 -2.08 -31.77 -22.45
C GLU A 458 -1.19 -32.67 -23.33
N CYS A 459 -0.32 -32.06 -24.15
CA CYS A 459 0.60 -32.77 -25.04
C CYS A 459 2.05 -32.80 -24.52
N VAL A 460 2.30 -32.28 -23.32
CA VAL A 460 3.66 -32.03 -22.81
C VAL A 460 3.88 -32.65 -21.43
N ASN A 461 4.97 -33.38 -21.27
CA ASN A 461 5.36 -33.97 -19.99
C ASN A 461 5.49 -32.90 -18.89
N THR A 462 4.86 -33.15 -17.72
CA THR A 462 4.87 -32.24 -16.56
C THR A 462 6.28 -31.86 -16.11
N LYS A 463 7.27 -32.78 -16.17
CA LYS A 463 8.68 -32.47 -15.86
C LYS A 463 9.26 -31.41 -16.79
N ARG A 464 8.83 -31.40 -18.06
CA ARG A 464 9.25 -30.40 -19.05
C ARG A 464 8.62 -29.04 -18.77
N VAL A 465 7.35 -29.00 -18.34
CA VAL A 465 6.68 -27.79 -17.86
C VAL A 465 7.45 -27.21 -16.68
N ILE A 466 7.66 -27.99 -15.62
CA ILE A 466 8.40 -27.56 -14.42
C ILE A 466 9.83 -27.08 -14.75
N LYS A 467 10.51 -27.76 -15.69
CA LYS A 467 11.85 -27.32 -16.15
C LYS A 467 11.82 -25.91 -16.72
N ARG A 468 10.77 -25.51 -17.45
CA ARG A 468 10.63 -24.13 -17.98
C ARG A 468 10.46 -23.12 -16.86
N PHE A 469 9.63 -23.40 -15.85
CA PHE A 469 9.50 -22.53 -14.69
C PHE A 469 10.78 -22.42 -13.86
N LYS A 470 11.60 -23.49 -13.78
CA LYS A 470 12.94 -23.41 -13.19
C LYS A 470 13.87 -22.47 -13.97
N ILE A 471 13.75 -22.44 -15.29
CA ILE A 471 14.50 -21.48 -16.13
C ILE A 471 13.99 -20.06 -15.89
N LEU A 472 12.67 -19.84 -15.83
CA LEU A 472 12.08 -18.55 -15.46
C LEU A 472 12.64 -18.03 -14.14
N ARG A 473 12.69 -18.90 -13.12
CA ARG A 473 13.30 -18.61 -11.83
C ARG A 473 14.78 -18.19 -11.96
N SER A 474 15.57 -18.88 -12.77
CA SER A 474 16.97 -18.51 -13.02
C SER A 474 17.10 -17.16 -13.74
N GLN A 475 16.20 -16.83 -14.68
CA GLN A 475 16.17 -15.50 -15.30
C GLN A 475 15.84 -14.41 -14.29
N LEU A 476 14.84 -14.66 -13.45
CA LEU A 476 14.42 -13.75 -12.40
C LEU A 476 15.53 -13.49 -11.37
N HIS A 477 16.28 -14.53 -10.98
CA HIS A 477 17.43 -14.37 -10.10
C HIS A 477 18.53 -13.46 -10.72
N ARG A 478 18.77 -13.57 -12.03
CA ARG A 478 19.68 -12.66 -12.74
C ARG A 478 19.17 -11.22 -12.76
N LEU A 479 17.85 -11.04 -12.94
CA LEU A 479 17.23 -9.73 -12.86
C LEU A 479 17.42 -9.11 -11.47
N ILE A 480 17.19 -9.88 -10.39
CA ILE A 480 17.42 -9.44 -9.00
C ILE A 480 18.86 -8.99 -8.81
N LYS A 481 19.85 -9.80 -9.23
CA LYS A 481 21.26 -9.41 -9.14
C LYS A 481 21.55 -8.10 -9.89
N GLY A 482 20.94 -7.91 -11.06
CA GLY A 482 21.09 -6.67 -11.82
C GLY A 482 20.45 -5.45 -11.14
N LEU A 483 19.44 -5.64 -10.29
CA LEU A 483 18.75 -4.58 -9.55
C LEU A 483 19.48 -4.18 -8.26
N SER A 484 20.16 -5.12 -7.59
CA SER A 484 20.90 -4.84 -6.35
C SER A 484 22.07 -3.89 -6.59
N ASP A 485 22.23 -2.86 -5.76
CA ASP A 485 23.40 -1.99 -5.75
C ASP A 485 24.63 -2.82 -5.34
N ASP A 486 25.56 -3.12 -6.26
CA ASP A 486 26.87 -3.68 -5.92
C ASP A 486 27.68 -2.63 -5.13
N ILE A 487 27.41 -2.52 -3.83
CA ILE A 487 28.42 -2.12 -2.84
C ILE A 487 29.00 -3.42 -2.30
N ASN A 488 29.86 -4.06 -3.09
CA ASN A 488 31.00 -4.91 -2.69
C ASN A 488 31.33 -5.90 -3.80
N ASP A 489 32.06 -5.40 -4.78
CA ASP A 489 32.90 -6.20 -5.67
C ASP A 489 34.12 -6.71 -4.86
N TYR A 490 33.89 -7.68 -3.96
CA TYR A 490 34.91 -8.49 -3.29
C TYR A 490 34.31 -9.82 -2.84
N SER A 491 33.80 -10.61 -3.79
CA SER A 491 33.67 -12.07 -3.57
C SER A 491 33.65 -12.85 -4.90
N GLU A 492 34.48 -12.44 -5.87
CA GLU A 492 34.95 -13.34 -6.93
C GLU A 492 36.26 -14.02 -6.49
N MET A 493 36.18 -14.86 -5.47
CA MET A 493 37.12 -15.97 -5.28
C MET A 493 36.36 -17.10 -4.60
N PHE A 494 36.57 -18.33 -5.04
CA PHE A 494 35.87 -19.57 -4.67
C PHE A 494 34.60 -19.91 -5.47
N MET A 495 34.73 -20.01 -6.79
CA MET A 495 34.06 -21.09 -7.55
C MET A 495 34.94 -21.56 -8.72
N HIS A 496 36.05 -22.23 -8.40
CA HIS A 496 36.71 -23.13 -9.34
C HIS A 496 37.27 -24.35 -8.59
N SER A 497 36.52 -25.45 -8.58
CA SER A 497 37.05 -26.76 -8.99
C SER A 497 35.89 -27.75 -9.13
N GLU A 498 35.44 -27.96 -10.36
CA GLU A 498 34.86 -29.25 -10.75
C GLU A 498 36.02 -30.22 -11.03
N ARG A 499 35.93 -31.45 -10.53
CA ARG A 499 36.33 -32.63 -11.30
C ARG A 499 35.59 -33.87 -10.82
N GLU A 500 35.02 -34.53 -11.81
CA GLU A 500 34.21 -35.74 -11.79
C GLU A 500 35.00 -36.99 -11.36
N SER A 501 34.30 -37.96 -10.77
CA SER A 501 34.32 -39.36 -11.22
C SER A 501 33.27 -40.18 -10.48
N GLU A 502 32.36 -40.80 -11.24
CA GLU A 502 31.43 -41.86 -10.81
C GLU A 502 32.16 -43.10 -10.25
N ILE A 503 31.50 -43.89 -9.40
CA ILE A 503 31.27 -45.35 -9.57
C ILE A 503 30.66 -46.00 -8.29
N THR A 504 29.47 -46.59 -8.50
CA THR A 504 28.82 -47.77 -7.88
C THR A 504 28.56 -47.92 -6.37
N SER A 505 27.26 -48.03 -6.11
CA SER A 505 26.55 -49.19 -5.50
C SER A 505 26.35 -49.32 -3.99
N THR A 506 25.11 -49.71 -3.70
CA THR A 506 24.58 -50.46 -2.56
C THR A 506 24.46 -49.77 -1.19
N GLY A 507 23.21 -49.52 -0.82
CA GLY A 507 22.61 -50.38 0.20
C GLY A 507 22.30 -49.75 1.56
N ILE A 508 21.02 -49.89 1.91
CA ILE A 508 20.45 -49.98 3.27
C ILE A 508 19.87 -48.67 3.84
N LYS A 509 18.54 -48.76 3.97
CA LYS A 509 17.55 -47.87 4.56
C LYS A 509 17.57 -47.92 6.10
N SER A 510 16.73 -47.04 6.66
CA SER A 510 16.13 -47.01 8.01
C SER A 510 16.85 -46.06 8.98
N SER A 511 16.32 -44.88 9.33
CA SER A 511 15.01 -44.46 9.87
C SER A 511 14.88 -44.67 11.38
N LEU A 512 14.36 -43.61 12.03
CA LEU A 512 13.72 -43.56 13.37
C LEU A 512 14.71 -43.53 14.56
N SER A 513 14.50 -42.82 15.67
CA SER A 513 13.43 -41.94 16.20
C SER A 513 13.93 -41.41 17.58
N VAL A 514 13.68 -40.15 17.96
CA VAL A 514 12.74 -39.71 19.03
C VAL A 514 13.28 -39.77 20.50
N LEU A 515 12.92 -38.71 21.26
CA LEU A 515 12.84 -38.51 22.74
C LEU A 515 14.00 -37.82 23.51
N SER A 516 13.76 -36.54 23.81
CA SER A 516 13.65 -35.89 25.15
C SER A 516 14.56 -36.30 26.32
N LYS A 517 15.19 -35.31 26.98
CA LYS A 517 14.87 -34.81 28.36
C LYS A 517 15.98 -33.90 28.95
N SER A 518 15.53 -32.77 29.50
CA SER A 518 15.98 -32.00 30.70
C SER A 518 17.30 -32.34 31.42
N TYR A 519 18.10 -31.32 31.78
CA TYR A 519 18.42 -30.90 33.17
C TYR A 519 19.36 -29.66 33.25
N GLU A 520 19.46 -29.09 34.44
CA GLU A 520 19.88 -27.74 34.85
C GLU A 520 21.41 -27.51 35.10
N PHE A 521 21.80 -26.21 35.01
CA PHE A 521 22.78 -25.40 35.78
C PHE A 521 24.33 -25.62 35.81
N ILE A 522 25.06 -24.64 35.19
CA ILE A 522 26.18 -23.74 35.68
C ILE A 522 27.51 -24.32 36.26
N PRO A 523 28.72 -23.70 36.09
CA PRO A 523 29.37 -23.02 34.94
C PRO A 523 30.83 -23.53 34.69
N SER A 524 31.48 -23.15 33.59
CA SER A 524 32.94 -22.97 33.57
C SER A 524 33.38 -22.10 32.40
N ASN A 525 34.27 -21.18 32.74
CA ASN A 525 34.87 -20.14 31.92
C ASN A 525 36.03 -20.76 31.11
N GLU A 526 36.11 -20.51 29.80
CA GLU A 526 37.33 -20.26 29.01
C GLU A 526 37.10 -20.53 27.51
N GLY A 527 37.60 -19.62 26.66
CA GLY A 527 37.94 -19.93 25.26
C GLY A 527 37.18 -19.14 24.19
N ARG A 528 37.64 -17.91 23.93
CA ARG A 528 37.36 -17.14 22.69
C ARG A 528 37.52 -18.01 21.44
N LYS A 529 36.44 -18.24 20.67
CA LYS A 529 36.51 -18.55 19.22
C LYS A 529 35.28 -18.01 18.46
N SER A 530 35.58 -17.15 17.49
CA SER A 530 34.85 -16.83 16.24
C SER A 530 33.31 -16.80 16.26
N LEU A 531 32.76 -15.59 16.25
CA LEU A 531 31.36 -15.29 15.92
C LEU A 531 31.05 -15.73 14.47
N SER A 532 29.92 -16.42 14.31
CA SER A 532 29.35 -16.84 13.02
C SER A 532 28.93 -15.66 12.13
N PRO A 533 28.90 -15.81 10.79
CA PRO A 533 28.51 -14.76 9.83
C PRO A 533 27.08 -14.21 10.02
N ALA A 534 26.20 -14.94 10.72
CA ALA A 534 24.81 -14.55 10.95
C ALA A 534 24.65 -13.30 11.85
N ASN A 535 25.63 -13.00 12.71
CA ASN A 535 25.56 -11.84 13.63
C ASN A 535 26.18 -10.56 13.06
N GLN A 536 26.93 -10.65 11.96
CA GLN A 536 27.44 -9.45 11.26
C GLN A 536 26.35 -8.83 10.38
N HIS A 537 25.52 -9.63 9.71
CA HIS A 537 24.35 -9.13 8.97
C HIS A 537 23.28 -8.45 9.86
N ALA A 538 23.16 -8.85 11.12
CA ALA A 538 22.23 -8.21 12.07
C ALA A 538 22.73 -6.85 12.59
N LYS A 539 24.03 -6.57 12.52
CA LYS A 539 24.62 -5.30 12.97
C LYS A 539 24.54 -4.20 11.92
N ASP A 540 24.60 -4.55 10.64
CA ASP A 540 24.51 -3.56 9.55
C ASP A 540 23.05 -3.11 9.29
N ARG A 541 22.04 -3.94 9.63
CA ARG A 541 20.62 -3.53 9.58
C ARG A 541 20.20 -2.53 10.67
N ARG A 542 20.97 -2.37 11.75
CA ARG A 542 20.62 -1.47 12.88
C ARG A 542 20.72 0.03 12.55
N ARG A 543 21.24 0.42 11.38
CA ARG A 543 21.44 1.83 11.01
C ARG A 543 20.49 2.35 9.93
N ASP A 544 19.73 1.48 9.29
CA ASP A 544 18.81 1.86 8.23
C ASP A 544 17.37 1.81 8.76
N SER A 545 16.90 2.91 9.35
CA SER A 545 15.46 3.16 9.51
C SER A 545 14.80 3.03 8.14
N LEU A 546 13.69 2.29 8.04
CA LEU A 546 12.51 2.31 7.14
C LEU A 546 12.63 2.71 5.64
N ARG A 547 13.75 3.25 5.20
CA ARG A 547 14.02 3.80 3.86
C ARG A 547 14.40 2.72 2.85
N THR A 548 14.63 1.49 3.29
CA THR A 548 15.37 0.50 2.48
C THR A 548 14.56 -0.75 2.11
N ALA A 549 13.42 -1.06 2.75
CA ALA A 549 12.83 -2.41 2.67
C ALA A 549 11.53 -2.58 1.87
N MET A 550 10.83 -1.53 1.43
CA MET A 550 9.64 -1.75 0.57
C MET A 550 9.34 -0.61 -0.41
N PHE A 551 9.63 0.62 -0.01
CA PHE A 551 9.31 1.81 -0.79
C PHE A 551 10.41 2.86 -0.57
N ARG A 552 11.57 2.64 -1.20
CA ARG A 552 12.62 3.67 -1.24
C ARG A 552 11.96 4.91 -1.84
N ARG A 553 11.90 6.05 -1.13
CA ARG A 553 11.39 7.33 -1.67
C ARG A 553 12.16 7.64 -2.95
N GLN A 554 11.65 7.22 -4.10
CA GLN A 554 12.18 7.65 -5.38
C GLN A 554 11.84 9.12 -5.49
N LYS A 555 12.84 9.99 -5.44
CA LYS A 555 12.65 11.40 -5.82
C LYS A 555 12.26 11.40 -7.30
N SER A 556 10.96 11.38 -7.59
CA SER A 556 10.48 11.47 -8.96
C SER A 556 10.54 12.94 -9.38
N ALA A 557 11.43 13.26 -10.31
CA ALA A 557 11.30 14.49 -11.06
C ALA A 557 10.09 14.33 -11.99
N LYS A 558 8.99 15.01 -11.63
CA LYS A 558 7.77 15.26 -12.41
C LYS A 558 7.17 14.05 -13.16
N THR A 559 6.16 13.42 -12.56
CA THR A 559 5.28 12.46 -13.26
C THR A 559 4.19 13.22 -14.03
N GLU A 560 4.50 13.72 -15.23
CA GLU A 560 3.56 14.47 -16.08
C GLU A 560 2.57 13.57 -16.88
N GLU A 561 2.76 12.24 -16.83
CA GLU A 561 2.06 11.27 -17.69
C GLU A 561 0.75 10.69 -17.13
N LEU A 562 0.62 10.49 -15.81
CA LEU A 562 -0.64 10.07 -15.17
C LEU A 562 -1.78 11.06 -15.46
N PHE A 563 -1.40 12.32 -15.69
CA PHE A 563 -2.30 13.40 -15.98
C PHE A 563 -2.72 13.51 -17.44
N ASN A 564 -1.89 13.02 -18.37
CA ASN A 564 -2.25 12.95 -19.78
C ASN A 564 -3.32 11.88 -20.03
N SER A 565 -3.48 10.89 -19.14
CA SER A 565 -4.66 10.01 -19.16
C SER A 565 -5.94 10.82 -18.99
N TYR A 566 -5.96 11.82 -18.09
CA TYR A 566 -7.11 12.71 -17.86
C TYR A 566 -7.39 13.69 -19.01
N LYS A 567 -6.38 13.97 -19.85
CA LYS A 567 -6.46 14.91 -20.98
C LYS A 567 -7.19 14.33 -22.20
N ASN A 568 -7.27 13.01 -22.33
CA ASN A 568 -7.80 12.33 -23.53
C ASN A 568 -9.31 11.99 -23.44
N PHE A 569 -10.09 12.65 -22.59
CA PHE A 569 -11.41 12.13 -22.13
C PHE A 569 -12.69 12.80 -22.65
N SER A 570 -12.67 13.74 -23.61
CA SER A 570 -13.95 14.24 -24.14
C SER A 570 -13.84 14.82 -25.54
N GLU A 571 -14.62 14.28 -26.48
CA GLU A 571 -14.72 14.78 -27.86
C GLU A 571 -16.06 15.49 -28.15
N SER A 572 -16.98 15.63 -27.18
CA SER A 572 -18.39 15.96 -27.54
C SER A 572 -19.12 17.04 -26.73
N LEU A 573 -18.51 17.75 -25.78
CA LEU A 573 -19.13 18.91 -25.10
C LEU A 573 -18.09 20.02 -24.81
N GLN A 574 -18.53 21.28 -24.66
CA GLN A 574 -17.68 22.42 -24.20
C GLN A 574 -17.00 22.16 -22.82
N ILE A 575 -17.39 21.07 -22.17
CA ILE A 575 -16.79 20.46 -20.99
C ILE A 575 -15.32 20.11 -21.21
N THR A 576 -14.87 19.69 -22.41
CA THR A 576 -13.44 19.35 -22.67
C THR A 576 -12.51 20.54 -22.44
N ASP A 577 -12.88 21.72 -22.94
CA ASP A 577 -12.08 22.94 -22.78
C ASP A 577 -12.04 23.43 -21.33
N MET A 578 -13.11 23.18 -20.57
CA MET A 578 -13.11 23.43 -19.12
C MET A 578 -12.26 22.39 -18.38
N PHE A 579 -12.39 21.10 -18.69
CA PHE A 579 -11.57 20.03 -18.10
C PHE A 579 -10.09 20.24 -18.34
N VAL A 580 -9.65 20.65 -19.54
CA VAL A 580 -8.25 21.02 -19.83
C VAL A 580 -7.79 22.22 -18.98
N LYS A 581 -8.67 23.19 -18.70
CA LYS A 581 -8.40 24.32 -17.79
C LYS A 581 -8.42 23.92 -16.31
N TYR A 582 -9.22 22.95 -15.89
CA TYR A 582 -9.20 22.34 -14.55
C TYR A 582 -7.96 21.50 -14.33
N VAL A 583 -7.56 20.77 -15.36
CA VAL A 583 -6.29 20.06 -15.48
C VAL A 583 -5.13 21.07 -15.39
N PHE A 584 -5.27 22.24 -15.99
CA PHE A 584 -4.32 23.34 -15.82
C PHE A 584 -4.33 23.91 -14.38
N LEU A 585 -5.49 23.99 -13.71
CA LEU A 585 -5.64 24.46 -12.33
C LEU A 585 -5.10 23.47 -11.29
N SER A 586 -5.28 22.16 -11.46
CA SER A 586 -4.64 21.17 -10.61
C SER A 586 -3.14 21.11 -10.90
N LYS A 587 -2.70 21.23 -12.16
CA LYS A 587 -1.28 21.50 -12.47
C LYS A 587 -0.78 22.77 -11.79
N LEU A 588 -1.56 23.86 -11.71
CA LEU A 588 -1.14 25.08 -11.02
C LEU A 588 -1.02 24.87 -9.51
N LEU A 589 -1.99 24.18 -8.90
CA LEU A 589 -1.99 23.81 -7.48
C LEU A 589 -0.81 22.91 -7.10
N PHE A 590 -0.33 22.07 -8.03
CA PHE A 590 0.78 21.14 -7.80
C PHE A 590 2.15 21.59 -8.36
N LYS A 591 2.26 22.70 -9.11
CA LYS A 591 3.49 23.07 -9.86
C LYS A 591 4.18 24.35 -9.38
N TYR A 592 3.62 25.10 -8.43
CA TYR A 592 4.28 26.26 -7.82
C TYR A 592 4.54 26.07 -6.31
N PRO A 593 5.63 25.37 -5.93
CA PRO A 593 6.12 25.29 -4.56
C PRO A 593 7.22 26.31 -4.22
N GLU A 594 7.49 27.29 -5.09
CA GLU A 594 8.46 28.36 -4.80
C GLU A 594 7.83 29.73 -5.02
N PHE A 595 7.13 30.19 -3.97
CA PHE A 595 7.38 31.48 -3.31
C PHE A 595 6.78 31.47 -1.91
#